data_AF-A0A4D4J4G4-F1
#
_entry.id   AF-A0A4D4J4G4-F1
#
_cell.length_a   1.000
_cell.length_b   1.000
_cell.length_c   1.000
_cell.angle_alpha   90.00
_cell.angle_beta   90.00
_cell.angle_gamma   90.00
#
_symmetry.space_group_name_H-M   'P 1'
#
loop_
_entity.id
_entity.type
_entity.pdbx_description
1 polymer ?
#
loop_
_entity_poly.entity_id
_entity_poly.type
_entity_poly.pdbx_seq_one_letter_code
_entity_poly.pdbx_strand_id
1 'polypeptide(L)'
;MGELIPFPREPFDHGPSDEDAYRGPVPDIDPAATLYTLREVAYLLDLTCEVTAGYLADGTIRGGLLVGGHWLVWRGQLEAWLDGLPPEGGA
;
A
#
# COMPACT_ATOMS: atom_id res chain seq x y z
N MET A 1 8.25 45.38 11.23
CA MET A 1 7.82 45.04 9.86
C MET A 1 8.35 43.64 9.60
N GLY A 2 7.48 42.64 9.63
CA GLY A 2 7.88 41.23 9.65
C GLY A 2 8.32 40.72 8.29
N GLU A 3 9.44 40.00 8.27
CA GLU A 3 10.00 39.36 7.08
C GLU A 3 9.19 38.10 6.75
N LEU A 4 8.59 38.09 5.56
CA LEU A 4 7.82 36.97 5.02
C LEU A 4 8.82 35.90 4.56
N ILE A 5 8.91 34.78 5.26
CA ILE A 5 9.73 33.64 4.81
C ILE A 5 9.08 33.09 3.53
N PRO A 6 9.73 33.10 2.36
CA PRO A 6 9.17 32.46 1.18
C PRO A 6 9.20 30.94 1.41
N PHE A 7 8.03 30.31 1.41
CA PHE A 7 7.93 28.86 1.40
C PHE A 7 8.77 28.30 0.23
N PRO A 8 9.67 27.34 0.46
CA PRO A 8 10.29 26.62 -0.64
C PRO A 8 9.19 25.85 -1.36
N ARG A 9 8.92 26.26 -2.60
CA ARG A 9 8.16 25.49 -3.58
C ARG A 9 9.11 24.45 -4.16
N GLU A 10 9.44 23.44 -3.36
CA GLU A 10 9.89 22.18 -3.95
C GLU A 10 8.71 21.62 -4.74
N PRO A 11 8.91 21.26 -6.03
CA PRO A 11 7.95 20.40 -6.68
C PRO A 11 8.10 19.06 -5.97
N PHE A 12 7.08 18.63 -5.24
CA PHE A 12 6.94 17.22 -4.91
C PHE A 12 6.60 16.48 -6.21
N ASP A 13 7.54 16.48 -7.15
CA ASP A 13 7.65 15.54 -8.26
C ASP A 13 8.29 14.28 -7.66
N HIS A 14 7.56 13.66 -6.74
CA HIS A 14 7.78 12.28 -6.41
C HIS A 14 6.77 11.52 -7.24
N GLY A 15 7.16 11.17 -8.47
CA GLY A 15 6.66 9.91 -9.04
C GLY A 15 6.90 8.79 -8.03
N PRO A 16 6.15 7.68 -8.07
CA PRO A 16 6.34 6.58 -7.12
C PRO A 16 7.80 6.13 -7.24
N SER A 17 8.64 6.60 -6.31
CA SER A 17 10.03 6.21 -6.25
C SER A 17 10.01 4.78 -5.74
N ASP A 18 10.88 3.94 -6.26
CA ASP A 18 11.16 2.60 -5.71
C ASP A 18 11.56 2.64 -4.21
N GLU A 19 11.72 3.84 -3.63
CA GLU A 19 11.87 4.14 -2.20
C GLU A 19 10.53 4.25 -1.41
N ASP A 20 9.37 4.02 -2.03
CA ASP A 20 8.02 4.08 -1.40
C ASP A 20 7.69 2.80 -0.58
N ALA A 21 8.72 2.20 0.01
CA ALA A 21 8.62 1.05 0.88
C ALA A 21 7.81 1.36 2.14
N TYR A 22 7.25 0.33 2.76
CA TYR A 22 6.45 0.48 3.96
C TYR A 22 7.24 1.20 5.08
N ARG A 23 6.83 2.43 5.42
CA ARG A 23 7.52 3.27 6.42
C ARG A 23 6.98 3.15 7.86
N GLY A 24 6.06 2.22 8.09
CA GLY A 24 5.42 2.03 9.40
C GLY A 24 6.19 1.07 10.31
N PRO A 25 5.74 0.90 11.57
CA PRO A 25 6.28 -0.16 12.42
C PRO A 25 5.88 -1.53 11.87
N VAL A 26 6.83 -2.47 11.85
CA VAL A 26 6.63 -3.86 11.40
C VAL A 26 5.39 -4.42 12.11
N PRO A 27 4.30 -4.72 11.37
CA PRO A 27 3.12 -5.31 11.98
C PRO A 27 3.42 -6.75 12.42
N ASP A 28 2.89 -7.15 13.57
CA ASP A 28 2.89 -8.54 14.00
C ASP A 28 1.81 -9.28 13.20
N ILE A 29 2.23 -9.97 12.13
CA ILE A 29 1.32 -10.69 11.24
C ILE A 29 1.18 -12.11 11.77
N ASP A 30 -0.02 -12.45 12.26
CA ASP A 30 -0.31 -13.81 12.68
C ASP A 30 -0.31 -14.75 11.46
N PRO A 31 0.46 -15.84 11.46
CA PRO A 31 0.55 -16.74 10.31
C PRO A 31 -0.73 -17.54 10.05
N ALA A 32 -1.69 -17.55 10.98
CA ALA A 32 -3.03 -18.12 10.81
C ALA A 32 -4.09 -17.05 10.48
N ALA A 33 -3.72 -15.77 10.34
CA ALA A 33 -4.63 -14.71 9.94
C ALA A 33 -5.27 -15.02 8.58
N THR A 34 -6.61 -14.92 8.54
CA THR A 34 -7.41 -15.08 7.32
C THR A 34 -7.66 -13.74 6.62
N LEU A 35 -7.55 -12.64 7.37
CA LEU A 35 -7.75 -11.27 6.91
C LEU A 35 -6.50 -10.45 7.27
N TYR A 36 -6.04 -9.65 6.32
CA TYR A 36 -4.98 -8.67 6.49
C TYR A 36 -5.57 -7.26 6.47
N THR A 37 -5.08 -6.41 7.35
CA THR A 37 -5.36 -4.98 7.33
C THR A 37 -4.57 -4.28 6.25
N LEU A 38 -4.97 -3.06 5.90
CA LEU A 38 -4.22 -2.19 4.99
C LEU A 38 -2.71 -2.14 5.30
N ARG A 39 -2.34 -2.04 6.58
CA ARG A 39 -0.94 -1.95 7.01
C ARG A 39 -0.18 -3.24 6.76
N GLU A 40 -0.80 -4.38 6.99
CA GLU A 40 -0.19 -5.69 6.77
C GLU A 40 -0.01 -5.95 5.27
N VAL A 41 -1.00 -5.59 4.45
CA VAL A 41 -0.87 -5.70 2.99
C VAL A 41 0.18 -4.75 2.45
N ALA A 42 0.20 -3.50 2.92
CA ALA A 42 1.23 -2.52 2.56
C ALA A 42 2.63 -3.03 2.93
N TYR A 43 2.79 -3.65 4.12
CA TYR A 43 4.03 -4.29 4.52
C TYR A 43 4.41 -5.50 3.64
N LEU A 44 3.45 -6.36 3.29
CA LEU A 44 3.70 -7.56 2.48
C LEU A 44 4.07 -7.23 1.02
N LEU A 45 3.50 -6.15 0.48
CA LEU A 45 3.78 -5.68 -0.87
C LEU A 45 4.96 -4.71 -0.94
N ASP A 46 5.54 -4.36 0.22
CA ASP A 46 6.53 -3.30 0.38
C ASP A 46 6.09 -1.97 -0.28
N LEU A 47 4.84 -1.59 -0.04
CA LEU A 47 4.22 -0.35 -0.52
C LEU A 47 3.83 0.56 0.64
N THR A 48 3.62 1.85 0.37
CA THR A 48 2.96 2.72 1.34
C THR A 48 1.48 2.38 1.50
N CYS A 49 0.94 2.69 2.68
CA CYS A 49 -0.50 2.53 2.96
C CYS A 49 -1.38 3.35 2.00
N GLU A 50 -0.90 4.50 1.54
CA GLU A 50 -1.64 5.36 0.61
C GLU A 50 -1.75 4.71 -0.77
N VAL A 51 -0.63 4.24 -1.33
CA VAL A 51 -0.61 3.50 -2.60
C VAL A 51 -1.44 2.22 -2.50
N THR A 52 -1.28 1.46 -1.42
CA THR A 52 -2.06 0.23 -1.18
C THR A 52 -3.56 0.51 -1.10
N ALA A 53 -3.95 1.59 -0.40
CA ALA A 53 -5.36 1.99 -0.32
C ALA A 53 -5.90 2.44 -1.69
N GLY A 54 -5.06 3.12 -2.49
CA GLY A 54 -5.36 3.48 -3.88
C GLY A 54 -5.66 2.25 -4.73
N TYR A 55 -4.82 1.22 -4.67
CA TYR A 55 -5.03 -0.02 -5.42
C TYR A 55 -6.25 -0.81 -4.96
N LEU A 56 -6.56 -0.79 -3.66
CA LEU A 56 -7.78 -1.40 -3.12
C LEU A 56 -9.04 -0.65 -3.54
N ALA A 57 -8.99 0.69 -3.56
CA ALA A 57 -10.09 1.53 -4.00
C ALA A 57 -10.35 1.43 -5.51
N ASP A 58 -9.29 1.32 -6.30
CA ASP A 58 -9.36 1.09 -7.75
C ASP A 58 -9.82 -0.34 -8.10
N GLY A 59 -9.58 -1.30 -7.21
CA GLY A 59 -9.91 -2.71 -7.41
C GLY A 59 -8.80 -3.51 -8.11
N THR A 60 -7.62 -2.92 -8.25
CA THR A 60 -6.38 -3.58 -8.71
C THR A 60 -6.00 -4.73 -7.78
N ILE A 61 -5.98 -4.50 -6.45
CA ILE A 61 -5.83 -5.58 -5.46
C ILE A 61 -7.21 -6.22 -5.24
N ARG A 62 -7.35 -7.48 -5.66
CA ARG A 62 -8.58 -8.24 -5.51
C ARG A 62 -8.78 -8.68 -4.06
N GLY A 63 -10.03 -8.71 -3.61
CA GLY A 63 -10.38 -9.22 -2.27
C GLY A 63 -10.29 -8.21 -1.14
N GLY A 64 -10.08 -6.93 -1.45
CA GLY A 64 -10.23 -5.82 -0.52
C GLY A 64 -11.69 -5.54 -0.18
N LEU A 65 -11.98 -5.41 1.11
CA LEU A 65 -13.26 -5.02 1.67
C LEU A 65 -13.06 -3.83 2.60
N LEU A 66 -13.78 -2.74 2.34
CA LEU A 66 -13.78 -1.57 3.21
C LEU A 66 -14.85 -1.76 4.30
N VAL A 67 -14.42 -1.96 5.55
CA VAL A 67 -15.31 -2.14 6.71
C VAL A 67 -15.05 -1.02 7.71
N GLY A 68 -16.06 -0.17 7.94
CA GLY A 68 -15.97 0.91 8.94
C GLY A 68 -14.85 1.93 8.69
N GLY A 69 -14.40 2.09 7.44
CA GLY A 69 -13.27 2.96 7.09
C GLY A 69 -11.90 2.28 7.11
N HIS A 70 -11.84 0.98 7.40
CA HIS A 70 -10.63 0.19 7.41
C HIS A 70 -10.66 -0.82 6.27
N TRP A 71 -9.59 -0.87 5.47
CA TRP A 71 -9.45 -1.91 4.45
C TRP A 71 -9.03 -3.23 5.09
N LEU A 72 -9.76 -4.28 4.75
CA LEU A 72 -9.49 -5.67 5.11
C LEU A 72 -9.37 -6.49 3.82
N VAL A 73 -8.33 -7.29 3.70
CA VAL A 73 -8.03 -8.09 2.52
C VAL A 73 -7.99 -9.55 2.92
N TRP A 74 -8.71 -10.41 2.20
CA TRP A 74 -8.64 -11.84 2.45
C TRP A 74 -7.29 -12.39 2.04
N ARG A 75 -6.60 -13.07 2.95
CA ARG A 75 -5.29 -13.69 2.69
C ARG A 75 -5.31 -14.55 1.43
N GLY A 76 -6.27 -15.47 1.32
CA GLY A 76 -6.35 -16.36 0.16
C GLY A 76 -6.63 -15.64 -1.16
N GLN A 77 -7.29 -14.47 -1.13
CA GLN A 77 -7.47 -13.64 -2.34
C GLN A 77 -6.19 -12.87 -2.68
N LEU A 78 -5.48 -12.37 -1.67
CA LEU A 78 -4.19 -11.71 -1.87
C LEU A 78 -3.15 -12.69 -2.42
N GLU A 79 -3.04 -13.89 -1.85
CA GLU A 79 -2.15 -14.95 -2.33
C GLU A 79 -2.52 -15.40 -3.75
N ALA A 80 -3.82 -15.57 -4.05
CA ALA A 80 -4.26 -15.91 -5.41
C ALA A 80 -4.01 -14.79 -6.42
N TRP A 81 -4.11 -13.53 -5.99
CA TRP A 81 -3.77 -12.38 -6.80
C TRP A 81 -2.26 -12.32 -7.07
N LEU A 82 -1.43 -12.51 -6.04
CA LEU A 82 0.03 -12.59 -6.16
C LEU A 82 0.49 -13.73 -7.08
N ASP A 83 -0.11 -14.91 -6.95
CA ASP A 83 0.15 -16.07 -7.83
C ASP A 83 -0.28 -15.81 -9.28
N GLY A 84 -1.34 -15.02 -9.46
CA GLY A 84 -1.86 -14.61 -10.76
C GLY A 84 -1.13 -13.43 -11.40
N LEU A 85 -0.21 -12.76 -10.69
CA LEU A 85 0.60 -11.71 -11.29
C LEU A 85 1.59 -12.34 -12.29
N PRO A 86 1.76 -11.74 -13.48
CA PRO A 86 2.80 -12.19 -14.39
C PRO A 86 4.15 -12.09 -13.65
N PRO A 87 5.04 -13.10 -13.76
CA PRO A 87 6.38 -12.96 -13.24
C PRO A 87 6.98 -11.73 -13.93
N GLU A 88 7.42 -10.76 -13.14
CA GLU A 88 7.95 -9.51 -13.65
C GLU A 88 9.10 -9.83 -14.63
N GLY A 89 8.86 -9.61 -15.94
CA GLY A 89 9.78 -10.00 -17.01
C GLY A 89 9.19 -10.82 -18.18
N GLY A 90 7.89 -10.73 -18.47
CA GLY A 90 7.28 -11.39 -19.62
C GLY A 90 7.30 -10.58 -20.92
N ALA A 91 8.39 -10.76 -21.68
CA ALA A 91 8.63 -10.46 -23.12
C ALA A 91 9.00 -9.03 -23.55
#